data_AF-A0A914NQV1-F1
#
_entry.id   AF-A0A914NQV1-F1
#
_cell.length_a   1.000
_cell.length_b   1.000
_cell.length_c   1.000
_cell.angle_alpha   90.00
_cell.angle_beta   90.00
_cell.angle_gamma   90.00
#
_symmetry.space_group_name_H-M   'P 1'
#
loop_
_entity.id
_entity.type
_entity.pdbx_description
1 polymer ?
#
loop_
_entity_poly.entity_id
_entity_poly.type
_entity_poly.pdbx_seq_one_letter_code
_entity_poly.pdbx_strand_id
1 'polypeptide(L)' 'HANGLPKTRSGKITRRILRKIAEGDKQADLGDISTLVDETIIEHLWENRLKEIRTTG' A
#
# COMPACT_ATOMS: atom_id res chain seq x y z
N HIS A 1 -13.47 8.30 -6.77
CA HIS A 1 -12.27 7.70 -7.38
C HIS A 1 -11.03 8.10 -6.59
N ALA A 2 -10.44 7.17 -5.85
CA ALA A 2 -9.15 7.36 -5.20
C ALA A 2 -8.15 6.41 -5.87
N ASN A 3 -7.23 7.00 -6.62
CA ASN A 3 -6.36 6.38 -7.63
C ASN A 3 -5.32 5.39 -7.08
N GLY A 4 -5.71 4.31 -6.40
CA GLY A 4 -4.84 3.18 -6.07
C GLY A 4 -3.64 3.47 -5.15
N LEU A 5 -3.45 4.72 -4.71
CA LEU A 5 -2.26 5.18 -4.01
C LEU A 5 -2.61 5.56 -2.57
N PRO A 6 -1.77 5.18 -1.60
CA PRO A 6 -1.96 5.57 -0.21
C PRO A 6 -1.73 7.07 -0.09
N LYS A 7 -2.75 7.81 0.35
CA LYS A 7 -2.69 9.27 0.53
C LYS A 7 -3.08 9.67 1.94
N THR A 8 -2.39 10.68 2.48
CA THR A 8 -2.73 11.32 3.75
C THR A 8 -3.97 12.20 3.62
N ARG A 9 -4.59 12.58 4.75
CA ARG A 9 -5.69 13.57 4.79
C ARG A 9 -5.34 14.93 4.17
N SER A 10 -4.05 15.26 4.07
CA SER A 10 -3.53 16.44 3.37
C SER A 10 -3.29 16.22 1.86
N GLY A 11 -3.62 15.05 1.32
CA GLY A 11 -3.49 14.70 -0.10
C GLY A 11 -2.11 14.21 -0.52
N LYS A 12 -1.13 14.14 0.38
CA LYS A 12 0.24 13.68 0.07
C LYS A 12 0.27 12.17 -0.13
N ILE A 13 1.05 11.68 -1.09
CA ILE A 13 1.24 10.24 -1.31
C ILE A 13 2.25 9.67 -0.30
N THR A 14 1.88 8.60 0.39
CA THR A 14 2.73 7.91 1.37
C THR A 14 3.62 6.89 0.68
N ARG A 15 4.68 7.35 0.00
CA ARG A 15 5.64 6.49 -0.72
C ARG A 15 6.34 5.45 0.16
N ARG A 16 6.41 5.67 1.48
CA ARG A 16 6.94 4.69 2.45
C ARG A 16 6.19 3.37 2.37
N ILE A 17 4.85 3.41 2.40
CA ILE A 17 4.00 2.22 2.36
C ILE A 17 4.20 1.48 1.04
N LEU A 18 4.24 2.20 -0.10
CA LEU A 18 4.49 1.60 -1.41
C LEU A 18 5.82 0.82 -1.45
N ARG A 19 6.90 1.39 -0.89
CA ARG A 19 8.21 0.69 -0.81
C ARG A 19 8.15 -0.56 0.05
N LYS A 20 7.54 -0.48 1.23
CA LYS A 20 7.37 -1.64 2.14
C LYS A 20 6.57 -2.76 1.50
N ILE A 21 5.50 -2.43 0.78
CA ILE A 21 4.72 -3.42 0.05
C ILE A 21 5.54 -4.04 -1.09
N ALA A 22 6.28 -3.23 -1.85
CA ALA A 22 7.14 -3.71 -2.93
C ALA A 22 8.23 -4.69 -2.43
N GLU A 23 8.84 -4.42 -1.27
CA GLU A 23 9.81 -5.30 -0.58
C GLU A 23 9.24 -6.71 -0.31
N GLY A 24 7.92 -6.84 -0.17
CA GLY A 24 7.24 -8.13 -0.14
C GLY A 24 7.10 -8.80 1.22
N ASP A 25 7.51 -8.12 2.28
CA ASP A 25 7.33 -8.59 3.64
C ASP A 25 5.98 -8.13 4.20
N LYS A 26 5.00 -9.04 4.23
CA LYS A 26 3.64 -8.75 4.74
C LYS A 26 3.62 -8.50 6.26
N GLN A 27 4.67 -8.90 6.98
CA GLN A 27 4.80 -8.67 8.42
C GLN A 27 5.56 -7.37 8.73
N ALA A 28 6.04 -6.66 7.71
CA ALA A 28 6.75 -5.41 7.90
C ALA A 28 5.87 -4.34 8.55
N ASP A 29 6.44 -3.67 9.56
CA ASP A 29 5.83 -2.49 10.15
C ASP A 29 5.73 -1.35 9.11
N LEU A 30 4.51 -0.89 8.85
CA LEU A 30 4.20 0.21 7.93
C LEU A 30 4.33 1.59 8.61
N GLY A 31 4.57 1.60 9.92
CA GLY A 31 4.55 2.77 10.80
C GLY A 31 3.14 3.31 11.00
N ASP A 32 3.03 4.55 11.49
CA ASP A 32 1.72 5.20 11.65
C ASP A 32 1.02 5.39 10.29
N ILE A 33 -0.18 4.80 10.20
CA ILE A 33 -1.10 4.86 9.05
C ILE A 33 -2.39 5.63 9.35
N SER A 34 -2.60 6.08 10.58
CA SER A 34 -3.84 6.76 11.02
C SER A 34 -4.10 8.09 10.28
N THR A 35 -3.05 8.62 9.63
CA THR A 35 -3.10 9.84 8.82
C THR A 35 -3.60 9.61 7.39
N LEU A 36 -3.77 8.35 6.96
CA LEU A 36 -4.33 8.02 5.65
C LEU A 36 -5.80 8.48 5.55
N VAL A 37 -6.22 8.78 4.32
CA VAL A 37 -7.64 9.01 4.01
C VAL A 37 -8.40 7.69 4.04
N ASP A 38 -7.76 6.63 3.56
CA ASP A 38 -8.33 5.30 3.42
C ASP A 38 -7.23 4.28 3.74
N GLU A 39 -7.41 3.54 4.82
CA GLU A 39 -6.47 2.50 5.27
C GLU A 39 -6.66 1.19 4.47
N THR A 40 -7.85 0.95 3.91
CA THR A 40 -8.17 -0.27 3.13
C THR A 40 -7.32 -0.41 1.87
N ILE A 41 -6.75 0.71 1.40
CA ILE A 41 -5.81 0.73 0.27
C ILE A 41 -4.59 -0.17 0.49
N ILE A 42 -4.19 -0.39 1.75
CA ILE A 42 -3.05 -1.25 2.08
C ILE A 42 -3.35 -2.70 1.69
N GLU A 43 -4.56 -3.19 1.97
CA GLU A 43 -5.00 -4.53 1.61
C GLU A 43 -5.03 -4.70 0.08
N HIS A 44 -5.65 -3.74 -0.63
CA HIS A 44 -5.69 -3.74 -2.09
C HIS A 44 -4.29 -3.76 -2.74
N LEU A 45 -3.33 -3.01 -2.18
CA LEU A 45 -1.95 -2.99 -2.68
C LEU A 45 -1.26 -4.35 -2.50
N TRP A 46 -1.49 -5.03 -1.37
CA TRP A 46 -0.98 -6.38 -1.14
C TRP A 46 -1.61 -7.41 -2.08
N GLU A 47 -2.92 -7.35 -2.28
CA GLU A 47 -3.61 -8.24 -3.21
C GLU A 47 -3.09 -8.09 -4.63
N ASN A 48 -2.89 -6.86 -5.09
CA ASN A 48 -2.36 -6.60 -6.43
C ASN A 48 -0.94 -7.13 -6.59
N ARG A 49 -0.05 -6.94 -5.61
CA ARG A 49 1.29 -7.54 -5.63
C ARG A 49 1.26 -9.07 -5.69
N LEU A 50 0.38 -9.70 -4.92
CA LEU A 50 0.24 -11.16 -4.94
C LEU A 50 -0.26 -11.67 -6.30
N LYS A 51 -1.17 -10.92 -6.96
CA LYS A 51 -1.59 -11.22 -8.33
C LYS A 51 -0.42 -11.13 -9.30
N GLU A 52 0.38 -10.05 -9.24
CA GLU A 52 1.56 -9.86 -10.10
C GLU A 52 2.57 -11.02 -9.98
N ILE A 53 2.85 -11.48 -8.76
CA ILE A 53 3.75 -12.63 -8.53
C ILE A 53 3.17 -13.91 -9.15
N ARG A 54 1.88 -14.16 -8.98
CA ARG A 54 1.21 -15.36 -9.50
C ARG A 54 1.07 -15.38 -11.02
N THR A 55 1.04 -14.22 -11.68
CA THR A 55 0.95 -14.13 -13.14
C THR A 55 2.31 -14.18 -13.84
N THR A 56 3.40 -13.98 -13.10
CA THR A 56 4.77 -13.89 -13.66
C THR A 56 5.60 -15.16 -13.42
N GLY A 57 5.05 -16.13 -12.70
CA GLY A 57 5.63 -17.47 -12.52
C GLY A 57 4.86 -18.51 -13.31
#